data_AF-A0A023UKB3-F1
#
_entry.id   AF-A0A023UKB3-F1
#
_cell.length_a   1.000
_cell.length_b   1.000
_cell.length_c   1.000
_cell.angle_alpha   90.00
_cell.angle_beta   90.00
_cell.angle_gamma   90.00
#
_symmetry.space_group_name_H-M   'P 1'
#
loop_
_entity.id
_entity.type
_entity.pdbx_description
1 polymer ?
#
loop_
_entity_poly.entity_id
_entity_poly.type
_entity_poly.pdbx_seq_one_letter_code
_entity_poly.pdbx_strand_id
1 'polypeptide(L)'
;GTFQVLATSGDNNLGGDDWDKRIINWLLETIKKENNVDLSKDNLVMQRLKESAEKAKIELSSVQQTQIMLPFLTMINGEPLNVDLTLSRSQFELLTKDLLDRTEKPVLDAIRESKIELNQIDEVLLVGGSTRMPAVQGLVERLTKKKPNLSINPDEVVALGASVQAGILAGDIKDI
;
A
#
# COMPACT_ATOMS: atom_id res chain seq x y z
N GLY A 1 26.44 12.97 8.92
CA GLY A 1 27.37 13.60 7.98
C GLY A 1 26.57 14.54 7.12
N THR A 2 27.10 14.82 5.94
CA THR A 2 26.36 15.53 4.90
C THR A 2 25.35 14.60 4.23
N PHE A 3 24.12 15.09 4.01
CA PHE A 3 23.10 14.39 3.23
C PHE A 3 22.92 15.12 1.89
N GLN A 4 23.00 14.38 0.79
CA GLN A 4 22.78 14.91 -0.56
C GLN A 4 21.77 14.04 -1.30
N VAL A 5 20.69 14.65 -1.78
CA VAL A 5 19.71 13.98 -2.64
C VAL A 5 20.24 13.98 -4.08
N LEU A 6 20.46 12.80 -4.66
CA LEU A 6 20.94 12.67 -6.04
C LEU A 6 19.81 12.76 -7.07
N ALA A 7 18.65 12.16 -6.77
CA ALA A 7 17.46 12.21 -7.61
C ALA A 7 16.20 11.89 -6.79
N THR A 8 15.02 12.25 -7.31
CA THR A 8 13.72 11.94 -6.73
C THR A 8 12.69 11.73 -7.83
N SER A 9 11.81 10.74 -7.66
CA SER A 9 10.72 10.45 -8.60
C SER A 9 9.58 9.76 -7.85
N GLY A 10 8.34 9.92 -8.33
CA GLY A 10 7.15 9.40 -7.66
C GLY A 10 5.87 9.58 -8.47
N ASP A 11 4.76 9.09 -7.91
CA ASP A 11 3.40 9.29 -8.42
C ASP A 11 2.51 9.83 -7.29
N ASN A 12 2.11 11.10 -7.39
CA ASN A 12 1.31 11.77 -6.36
C ASN A 12 -0.15 11.30 -6.29
N ASN A 13 -0.57 10.43 -7.23
CA ASN A 13 -1.93 9.87 -7.29
C ASN A 13 -1.88 8.34 -7.18
N LEU A 14 -0.94 7.81 -6.41
CA LEU A 14 -0.79 6.39 -6.14
C LEU A 14 -0.47 6.15 -4.66
N GLY A 15 -1.34 5.41 -3.96
CA GLY A 15 -1.12 5.06 -2.56
C GLY A 15 -1.96 3.88 -2.09
N GLY A 16 -1.84 3.55 -0.80
CA GLY A 16 -2.53 2.40 -0.19
C GLY A 16 -4.06 2.40 -0.39
N ASP A 17 -4.67 3.59 -0.45
CA ASP A 17 -6.09 3.78 -0.74
C ASP A 17 -6.50 3.23 -2.11
N ASP A 18 -5.60 3.24 -3.09
CA ASP A 18 -5.90 2.70 -4.43
C ASP A 18 -5.95 1.18 -4.43
N TRP A 19 -5.15 0.53 -3.58
CA TRP A 19 -5.26 -0.92 -3.34
C TRP A 19 -6.58 -1.25 -2.63
N ASP A 20 -6.98 -0.44 -1.64
CA ASP A 20 -8.27 -0.62 -0.94
C ASP A 20 -9.43 -0.50 -1.92
N LYS A 21 -9.40 0.50 -2.80
CA LYS A 21 -10.41 0.67 -3.86
C LYS A 21 -10.54 -0.56 -4.76
N ARG A 22 -9.45 -1.30 -5.05
CA ARG A 22 -9.54 -2.54 -5.86
C ARG A 22 -10.30 -3.64 -5.14
N ILE A 23 -10.09 -3.79 -3.84
CA ILE A 23 -10.87 -4.73 -3.02
C ILE A 23 -12.34 -4.29 -2.95
N ILE A 24 -12.60 -3.00 -2.72
CA ILE A 24 -13.96 -2.45 -2.68
C ILE A 24 -14.70 -2.70 -3.99
N ASN A 25 -14.09 -2.42 -5.14
CA ASN A 25 -14.69 -2.66 -6.44
C ASN A 25 -14.99 -4.14 -6.66
N TRP A 26 -14.06 -5.02 -6.31
CA TRP A 26 -14.27 -6.47 -6.39
C TRP A 26 -15.43 -6.93 -5.49
N LEU A 27 -15.55 -6.39 -4.26
CA LEU A 27 -16.67 -6.67 -3.36
C LEU A 27 -17.99 -6.20 -3.97
N LEU A 28 -18.05 -4.97 -4.49
CA LEU A 28 -19.25 -4.42 -5.13
C LEU A 28 -19.69 -5.24 -6.34
N GLU A 29 -18.76 -5.63 -7.21
CA GLU A 29 -19.04 -6.47 -8.38
C GLU A 29 -19.55 -7.85 -7.97
N THR A 30 -18.97 -8.46 -6.94
CA THR A 30 -19.39 -9.76 -6.41
C THR A 30 -20.79 -9.68 -5.81
N ILE A 31 -21.05 -8.69 -4.94
CA ILE A 31 -22.37 -8.47 -4.34
C ILE A 31 -23.42 -8.22 -5.41
N LYS A 32 -23.11 -7.39 -6.41
CA LYS A 32 -24.01 -7.08 -7.53
C LYS A 32 -24.33 -8.32 -8.37
N LYS A 33 -23.34 -9.18 -8.61
CA LYS A 33 -23.53 -10.43 -9.34
C LYS A 33 -24.40 -11.44 -8.58
N GLU A 34 -24.21 -11.56 -7.27
CA GLU A 34 -24.92 -12.54 -6.44
C GLU A 34 -26.33 -12.09 -6.05
N ASN A 35 -26.53 -10.78 -5.83
CA ASN A 35 -27.77 -10.23 -5.26
C ASN A 35 -28.55 -9.37 -6.26
N ASN A 36 -28.00 -9.12 -7.45
CA ASN A 36 -28.57 -8.25 -8.48
C ASN A 36 -28.89 -6.82 -7.99
N VAL A 37 -28.10 -6.31 -7.04
CA VAL A 37 -28.25 -4.98 -6.43
C VAL A 37 -26.94 -4.20 -6.50
N ASP A 38 -27.03 -2.92 -6.85
CA ASP A 38 -25.88 -2.00 -6.89
C ASP A 38 -25.84 -1.15 -5.61
N LEU A 39 -24.83 -1.39 -4.77
CA LEU A 39 -24.65 -0.69 -3.49
C LEU A 39 -23.64 0.46 -3.57
N SER A 40 -23.11 0.79 -4.75
CA SER A 40 -22.07 1.81 -4.91
C SER A 40 -22.50 3.22 -4.50
N LYS A 41 -23.80 3.47 -4.38
CA LYS A 41 -24.39 4.76 -4.00
C LYS A 41 -24.74 4.86 -2.51
N ASP A 42 -24.66 3.77 -1.77
CA ASP A 42 -24.96 3.75 -0.35
C ASP A 42 -23.70 4.10 0.45
N ASN A 43 -23.65 5.33 0.98
CA ASN A 43 -22.50 5.83 1.72
C ASN A 43 -22.15 5.00 2.96
N LEU A 44 -23.16 4.45 3.65
CA LEU A 44 -22.93 3.65 4.86
C LEU A 44 -22.32 2.30 4.49
N VAL A 45 -22.82 1.67 3.42
CA VAL A 45 -22.23 0.44 2.87
C VAL A 45 -20.79 0.71 2.42
N MET A 46 -20.55 1.78 1.68
CA MET A 46 -19.21 2.12 1.18
C MET A 46 -18.19 2.33 2.30
N GLN A 47 -18.58 2.94 3.42
CA GLN A 47 -17.70 3.07 4.59
C GLN A 47 -17.32 1.70 5.16
N ARG A 48 -18.30 0.81 5.35
CA ARG A 48 -18.05 -0.54 5.89
C ARG A 48 -17.20 -1.38 4.95
N LEU A 49 -17.42 -1.26 3.64
CA LEU A 49 -16.58 -1.90 2.62
C LEU A 49 -15.16 -1.37 2.69
N LYS A 50 -14.95 -0.06 2.87
CA LYS A 50 -13.62 0.54 2.99
C LYS A 50 -12.85 -0.01 4.19
N GLU A 51 -13.46 0.01 5.37
CA GLU A 51 -12.83 -0.50 6.61
C GLU A 51 -12.45 -1.98 6.48
N SER A 52 -13.34 -2.78 5.89
CA SER A 52 -13.09 -4.23 5.70
C SER A 52 -12.06 -4.50 4.60
N ALA A 53 -12.04 -3.70 3.55
CA ALA A 53 -11.04 -3.78 2.48
C ALA A 53 -9.63 -3.46 2.99
N GLU A 54 -9.48 -2.38 3.76
CA GLU A 54 -8.20 -2.00 4.35
C GLU A 54 -7.69 -3.09 5.30
N LYS A 55 -8.57 -3.63 6.15
CA LYS A 55 -8.23 -4.74 7.04
C LYS A 55 -7.79 -5.98 6.24
N ALA A 56 -8.53 -6.36 5.20
CA ALA A 56 -8.18 -7.49 4.34
C ALA A 56 -6.82 -7.30 3.66
N LYS A 57 -6.54 -6.10 3.12
CA LYS A 57 -5.23 -5.74 2.54
C LYS A 57 -4.10 -5.94 3.54
N ILE A 58 -4.27 -5.44 4.77
CA ILE A 58 -3.25 -5.55 5.83
C ILE A 58 -3.03 -7.02 6.19
N GLU A 59 -4.10 -7.78 6.42
CA GLU A 59 -4.00 -9.21 6.75
C GLU A 59 -3.29 -9.99 5.64
N LEU A 60 -3.64 -9.76 4.37
CA LEU A 60 -3.03 -10.42 3.22
C LEU A 60 -1.53 -10.13 3.06
N SER A 61 -1.00 -9.11 3.71
CA SER A 61 0.45 -8.89 3.79
C SER A 61 1.16 -9.96 4.63
N SER A 62 0.43 -10.66 5.51
CA SER A 62 0.95 -11.69 6.41
C SER A 62 0.42 -13.10 6.07
N VAL A 63 -0.86 -13.23 5.71
CA VAL A 63 -1.51 -14.51 5.41
C VAL A 63 -1.81 -14.69 3.93
N GLN A 64 -2.03 -15.94 3.50
CA GLN A 64 -2.32 -16.28 2.09
C GLN A 64 -3.79 -16.05 1.70
N GLN A 65 -4.69 -15.99 2.68
CA GLN A 65 -6.11 -15.74 2.47
C GLN A 65 -6.71 -15.06 3.70
N THR A 66 -7.75 -14.26 3.51
CA THR A 66 -8.54 -13.61 4.57
C THR A 66 -10.03 -13.75 4.27
N GLN A 67 -10.85 -13.76 5.32
CA GLN A 67 -12.30 -13.80 5.23
C GLN A 67 -12.86 -12.40 5.50
N ILE A 68 -13.65 -11.89 4.55
CA ILE A 68 -14.36 -10.61 4.65
C ILE A 68 -15.80 -10.91 5.02
N MET A 69 -16.13 -10.65 6.29
CA MET A 69 -17.45 -10.88 6.86
C MET A 69 -18.13 -9.55 7.20
N LEU A 70 -19.23 -9.25 6.51
CA LEU A 70 -20.04 -8.06 6.69
C LEU A 70 -21.47 -8.48 7.04
N PRO A 71 -21.77 -8.71 8.33
CA PRO A 71 -23.13 -9.02 8.76
C PRO A 71 -24.00 -7.77 8.67
N PHE A 72 -25.27 -7.95 8.30
CA PHE A 72 -26.27 -6.89 8.17
C PHE A 72 -25.73 -5.69 7.38
N LEU A 73 -25.14 -5.93 6.21
CA LEU A 73 -24.53 -4.88 5.39
C LEU A 73 -25.56 -3.82 4.99
N THR A 74 -26.72 -4.27 4.51
CA THR A 74 -27.88 -3.44 4.18
C THR A 74 -29.15 -4.31 4.10
N MET A 75 -30.30 -3.73 3.77
CA MET A 75 -31.55 -4.45 3.56
C MET A 75 -31.89 -4.52 2.08
N ILE A 76 -32.19 -5.73 1.57
CA ILE A 76 -32.68 -5.95 0.20
C ILE A 76 -34.07 -6.59 0.31
N ASN A 77 -35.10 -5.92 -0.22
CA ASN A 77 -36.49 -6.41 -0.20
C ASN A 77 -37.02 -6.79 1.20
N GLY A 78 -36.51 -6.16 2.26
CA GLY A 78 -36.90 -6.46 3.64
C GLY A 78 -36.08 -7.58 4.29
N GLU A 79 -35.12 -8.19 3.59
CA GLU A 79 -34.19 -9.17 4.14
C GLU A 79 -32.79 -8.58 4.34
N PRO A 80 -32.10 -8.89 5.44
CA PRO A 80 -30.74 -8.41 5.68
C PRO A 80 -29.74 -9.11 4.76
N LEU A 81 -28.94 -8.32 4.03
CA LEU A 81 -27.81 -8.81 3.26
C LEU A 81 -26.62 -9.05 4.18
N ASN A 82 -26.12 -10.29 4.22
CA ASN A 82 -24.84 -10.64 4.83
C ASN A 82 -23.85 -10.98 3.72
N VAL A 83 -22.61 -10.48 3.82
CA VAL A 83 -21.54 -10.84 2.89
C VAL A 83 -20.51 -11.67 3.63
N ASP A 84 -20.17 -12.82 3.06
CA ASP A 84 -19.10 -13.70 3.53
C ASP A 84 -18.29 -14.17 2.32
N LEU A 85 -17.15 -13.53 2.11
CA LEU A 85 -16.29 -13.77 0.97
C LEU A 85 -14.85 -14.04 1.43
N THR A 86 -14.19 -14.99 0.76
CA THR A 86 -12.75 -15.24 0.99
C THR A 86 -11.95 -14.59 -0.13
N LEU A 87 -10.96 -13.79 0.24
CA LEU A 87 -10.00 -13.19 -0.69
C LEU A 87 -8.62 -13.83 -0.48
N SER A 88 -8.04 -14.38 -1.55
CA SER A 88 -6.67 -14.90 -1.53
C SER A 88 -5.65 -13.82 -1.90
N ARG A 89 -4.41 -13.97 -1.42
CA ARG A 89 -3.29 -13.06 -1.76
C ARG A 89 -3.04 -13.04 -3.26
N SER A 90 -3.07 -14.18 -3.92
CA SER A 90 -2.87 -14.27 -5.37
C SER A 90 -3.94 -13.52 -6.16
N GLN A 91 -5.20 -13.60 -5.73
CA GLN A 91 -6.29 -12.82 -6.34
C GLN A 91 -6.12 -11.33 -6.07
N PHE A 92 -5.77 -10.94 -4.84
CA PHE A 92 -5.49 -9.54 -4.50
C PHE A 92 -4.33 -8.95 -5.33
N GLU A 93 -3.24 -9.69 -5.49
CA GLU A 93 -2.10 -9.30 -6.32
C GLU A 93 -2.52 -9.18 -7.80
N LEU A 94 -3.40 -10.05 -8.30
CA LEU A 94 -3.95 -9.93 -9.65
C LEU A 94 -4.80 -8.67 -9.82
N LEU A 95 -5.68 -8.35 -8.87
CA LEU A 95 -6.56 -7.17 -8.88
C LEU A 95 -5.80 -5.84 -8.84
N THR A 96 -4.57 -5.86 -8.33
CA THR A 96 -3.75 -4.67 -8.04
C THR A 96 -2.46 -4.63 -8.85
N LYS A 97 -2.27 -5.57 -9.79
CA LYS A 97 -1.05 -5.70 -10.58
C LYS A 97 -0.68 -4.40 -11.30
N ASP A 98 -1.65 -3.72 -11.90
CA ASP A 98 -1.41 -2.48 -12.64
C ASP A 98 -0.96 -1.32 -11.72
N LEU A 99 -1.42 -1.31 -10.46
CA LEU A 99 -0.96 -0.35 -9.46
C LEU A 99 0.50 -0.62 -9.08
N LEU A 100 0.87 -1.90 -8.92
CA LEU A 100 2.26 -2.29 -8.66
C LEU A 100 3.17 -1.95 -9.85
N ASP A 101 2.73 -2.23 -11.08
CA ASP A 101 3.49 -1.89 -12.30
C ASP A 101 3.75 -0.37 -12.40
N ARG A 102 2.80 0.48 -11.97
CA ARG A 102 2.99 1.94 -11.91
C ARG A 102 4.13 2.37 -10.98
N THR A 103 4.46 1.59 -9.96
CA THR A 103 5.57 1.91 -9.03
C THR A 103 6.95 1.63 -9.61
N GLU A 104 7.05 0.82 -10.66
CA GLU A 104 8.34 0.46 -11.28
C GLU A 104 8.99 1.65 -11.96
N LYS A 105 8.21 2.45 -12.70
CA LYS A 105 8.73 3.58 -13.46
C LYS A 105 9.43 4.63 -12.58
N PRO A 106 8.84 5.12 -11.46
CA PRO A 106 9.52 6.04 -10.57
C PRO A 106 10.86 5.53 -10.02
N VAL A 107 10.94 4.24 -9.66
CA VAL A 107 12.19 3.64 -9.16
C VAL A 107 13.27 3.69 -10.24
N LEU A 108 12.94 3.27 -11.47
CA LEU A 108 13.88 3.29 -12.59
C LEU A 108 14.29 4.71 -13.01
N ASP A 109 13.34 5.65 -12.99
CA ASP A 109 13.60 7.06 -13.28
C ASP A 109 14.58 7.67 -12.26
N ALA A 110 14.37 7.44 -10.96
CA ALA A 110 15.26 7.95 -9.91
C ALA A 110 16.69 7.38 -10.03
N ILE A 111 16.82 6.08 -10.30
CA ILE A 111 18.13 5.43 -10.50
C ILE A 111 18.85 6.06 -11.70
N ARG A 112 18.16 6.19 -12.83
CA ARG A 112 18.71 6.81 -14.05
C ARG A 112 19.14 8.26 -13.84
N GLU A 113 18.32 9.06 -13.16
CA GLU A 113 18.59 10.48 -12.93
C GLU A 113 19.70 10.73 -11.90
N SER A 114 19.89 9.79 -10.95
CA SER A 114 20.97 9.87 -9.97
C SER A 114 22.37 9.67 -10.58
N LYS A 115 22.44 9.16 -11.82
CA LYS A 115 23.69 8.86 -12.55
C LYS A 115 24.63 7.91 -11.81
N ILE A 116 24.08 7.05 -10.95
CA ILE A 116 24.82 5.95 -10.31
C ILE A 116 24.45 4.63 -10.96
N GLU A 117 25.38 3.69 -10.91
CA GLU A 117 25.14 2.30 -11.26
C GLU A 117 24.37 1.59 -10.12
N LEU A 118 23.55 0.58 -10.47
CA LEU A 118 22.75 -0.18 -9.49
C LEU A 118 23.59 -0.79 -8.36
N ASN A 119 24.84 -1.18 -8.63
CA ASN A 119 25.74 -1.76 -7.64
C ASN A 119 26.29 -0.74 -6.63
N GLN A 120 26.10 0.57 -6.88
CA GLN A 120 26.49 1.65 -5.98
C GLN A 120 25.40 1.98 -4.94
N ILE A 121 24.20 1.42 -5.08
CA ILE A 121 23.18 1.51 -4.04
C ILE A 121 23.64 0.60 -2.90
N ASP A 122 23.93 1.11 -1.71
CA ASP A 122 24.38 0.29 -0.58
C ASP A 122 23.21 -0.42 0.12
N GLU A 123 22.16 0.32 0.43
CA GLU A 123 20.97 -0.14 1.13
C GLU A 123 19.69 0.35 0.45
N VAL A 124 18.61 -0.40 0.66
CA VAL A 124 17.27 -0.04 0.20
C VAL A 124 16.36 0.05 1.40
N LEU A 125 15.81 1.23 1.65
CA LEU A 125 14.90 1.49 2.77
C LEU A 125 13.46 1.54 2.25
N LEU A 126 12.55 0.87 2.94
CA LEU A 126 11.12 0.91 2.66
C LEU A 126 10.42 1.78 3.69
N VAL A 127 9.62 2.73 3.23
CA VAL A 127 8.92 3.71 4.06
C VAL A 127 7.44 3.75 3.68
N GLY A 128 6.57 3.82 4.69
CA GLY A 128 5.12 3.77 4.57
C GLY A 128 4.54 2.35 4.67
N GLY A 129 3.43 2.20 5.41
CA GLY A 129 2.85 0.90 5.74
C GLY A 129 2.48 0.00 4.56
N SER A 130 2.15 0.57 3.39
CA SER A 130 1.84 -0.21 2.18
C SER A 130 3.05 -0.96 1.61
N THR A 131 4.28 -0.60 2.01
CA THR A 131 5.50 -1.34 1.63
C THR A 131 5.66 -2.68 2.36
N ARG A 132 4.79 -2.97 3.34
CA ARG A 132 4.72 -4.27 4.01
C ARG A 132 4.16 -5.37 3.10
N MET A 133 3.53 -5.02 1.99
CA MET A 133 3.02 -5.99 1.01
C MET A 133 4.17 -6.78 0.36
N PRO A 134 4.14 -8.13 0.38
CA PRO A 134 5.19 -8.96 -0.22
C PRO A 134 5.48 -8.64 -1.70
N ALA A 135 4.44 -8.33 -2.48
CA ALA A 135 4.60 -7.97 -3.89
C ALA A 135 5.41 -6.68 -4.10
N VAL A 136 5.28 -5.70 -3.20
CA VAL A 136 6.06 -4.45 -3.23
C VAL A 136 7.52 -4.73 -2.89
N GLN A 137 7.78 -5.50 -1.83
CA GLN A 137 9.14 -5.88 -1.44
C GLN A 137 9.83 -6.68 -2.54
N GLY A 138 9.13 -7.64 -3.14
CA GLY A 138 9.63 -8.45 -4.23
C GLY A 138 9.92 -7.64 -5.51
N LEU A 139 9.08 -6.65 -5.83
CA LEU A 139 9.36 -5.72 -6.94
C LEU A 139 10.65 -4.95 -6.68
N VAL A 140 10.79 -4.34 -5.51
CA VAL A 140 11.96 -3.53 -5.16
C VAL A 140 13.23 -4.37 -5.16
N GLU A 141 13.20 -5.58 -4.60
CA GLU A 141 14.33 -6.51 -4.64
C GLU A 141 14.69 -6.90 -6.08
N ARG A 142 13.69 -7.12 -6.94
CA ARG A 142 13.90 -7.44 -8.36
C ARG A 142 14.57 -6.30 -9.13
N LEU A 143 14.16 -5.06 -8.88
CA LEU A 143 14.66 -3.86 -9.56
C LEU A 143 16.07 -3.47 -9.08
N THR A 144 16.29 -3.49 -7.77
CA THR A 144 17.54 -3.04 -7.15
C THR A 144 18.58 -4.14 -7.00
N LYS A 145 18.18 -5.42 -7.12
CA LYS A 145 18.99 -6.60 -6.78
C LYS A 145 19.44 -6.62 -5.32
N LYS A 146 18.77 -5.87 -4.44
CA LYS A 146 19.10 -5.76 -3.03
C LYS A 146 17.89 -6.09 -2.17
N LYS A 147 18.14 -6.84 -1.09
CA LYS A 147 17.13 -7.07 -0.06
C LYS A 147 16.84 -5.74 0.65
N PRO A 148 15.56 -5.36 0.78
CA PRO A 148 15.21 -4.20 1.57
C PRO A 148 15.65 -4.36 3.02
N ASN A 149 16.18 -3.29 3.60
CA ASN A 149 16.47 -3.21 5.01
C ASN A 149 15.18 -2.92 5.78
N LEU A 150 14.82 -3.85 6.65
CA LEU A 150 13.59 -3.81 7.46
C LEU A 150 13.87 -3.45 8.93
N SER A 151 15.06 -2.94 9.25
CA SER A 151 15.43 -2.54 10.63
C SER A 151 14.72 -1.27 11.09
N ILE A 152 14.19 -0.48 10.15
CA ILE A 152 13.46 0.75 10.44
C ILE A 152 11.96 0.49 10.55
N ASN A 153 11.28 1.24 11.44
CA ASN A 153 9.83 1.27 11.47
C ASN A 153 9.32 2.15 10.30
N PRO A 154 8.69 1.59 9.25
CA PRO A 154 8.29 2.35 8.07
C PRO A 154 7.20 3.38 8.35
N ASP A 155 6.48 3.27 9.48
CA ASP A 155 5.36 4.15 9.82
C ASP A 155 5.81 5.41 10.59
N GLU A 156 6.97 5.37 11.26
CA GLU A 156 7.43 6.43 12.17
C GLU A 156 8.71 7.12 11.69
N VAL A 157 9.48 6.48 10.81
CA VAL A 157 10.82 6.96 10.39
C VAL A 157 10.81 8.37 9.81
N VAL A 158 9.73 8.77 9.14
CA VAL A 158 9.59 10.12 8.58
C VAL A 158 9.45 11.17 9.69
N ALA A 159 8.64 10.90 10.71
CA ALA A 159 8.46 11.80 11.85
C ALA A 159 9.75 11.93 12.67
N LEU A 160 10.51 10.84 12.81
CA LEU A 160 11.84 10.86 13.43
C LEU A 160 12.84 11.68 12.61
N GLY A 161 12.83 11.54 11.28
CA GLY A 161 13.67 12.37 10.41
C GLY A 161 13.35 13.86 10.53
N ALA A 162 12.05 14.21 10.63
CA ALA A 162 11.60 15.58 10.83
C ALA A 162 12.05 16.16 12.19
N SER A 163 12.03 15.36 13.27
CA SER A 163 12.48 15.82 14.58
C SER A 163 13.98 16.05 14.63
N VAL A 164 14.78 15.21 13.96
CA VAL A 164 16.23 15.43 13.78
C VAL A 164 16.48 16.73 13.03
N GLN A 165 15.76 16.96 11.92
CA GLN A 165 15.88 18.20 11.16
C GLN A 165 15.54 19.44 12.00
N ALA A 166 14.51 19.36 12.85
CA ALA A 166 14.15 20.44 13.77
C ALA A 166 15.25 20.70 14.81
N GLY A 167 15.84 19.64 15.39
CA GLY A 167 16.93 19.76 16.36
C GLY A 167 18.21 20.37 15.77
N ILE A 168 18.51 20.09 14.49
CA ILE A 168 19.62 20.74 13.77
C ILE A 168 19.34 22.25 13.60
N LEU A 169 18.13 22.62 13.18
CA LEU A 169 17.74 24.03 13.00
C LEU A 169 17.73 24.81 14.33
N ALA A 170 17.39 24.15 15.44
CA ALA A 170 17.44 24.73 16.78
C ALA A 170 18.86 24.86 17.34
N GLY A 171 19.84 24.15 16.76
CA GLY A 171 21.21 24.08 17.27
C GLY A 171 21.41 23.11 18.44
N ASP A 172 20.37 22.34 18.78
CA ASP A 172 20.41 21.30 19.82
C ASP A 172 21.21 20.06 19.36
N ILE A 173 21.21 19.81 18.05
CA ILE A 173 22.00 18.76 17.40
C ILE A 173 23.12 19.44 16.61
N LYS A 174 24.37 19.26 17.03
CA LYS A 174 25.55 19.73 16.29
C LYS A 174 26.01 18.64 15.33
N ASP A 175 26.10 19.00 14.06
CA ASP A 175 26.56 18.22 12.89
C ASP A 175 26.77 16.71 13.13
N ILE A 176 25.83 15.92 12.59
CA ILE A 176 26.03 14.49 12.33
C ILE A 176 27.09 14.37 11.24
#